data_AF-A0A6G0ZFP8-F1
#
_entry.id   AF-A0A6G0ZFP8-F1
#
_cell.length_a   1.000
_cell.length_b   1.000
_cell.length_c   1.000
_cell.angle_alpha   90.00
_cell.angle_beta   90.00
_cell.angle_gamma   90.00
#
_symmetry.space_group_name_H-M   'P 1'
#
loop_
_entity.id
_entity.type
_entity.pdbx_description
1 polymer ?
#
loop_
_entity_poly.entity_id
_entity_poly.type
_entity_poly.pdbx_seq_one_letter_code
_entity_poly.pdbx_strand_id
1 'polypeptide(L)'
;ELCHKEEVVRTEPFTDELVPINLAIVASTIHNGQGYSNIEQFSASLNMPCMSNPTYQKLHEEVGEKMKCIAWDATEEAAKEEAKIALENGDVSKDGIPMISVVVDGAWSKRSYRSNYNALSGVVSITHE
;
A
#
# COMPACT_ATOMS: atom_id res chain seq x y z
N GLU A 1 29.98 24.37 28.17
CA GLU A 1 30.73 23.10 28.25
C GLU A 1 29.96 22.04 27.47
N LEU A 2 30.58 21.49 26.43
CA LEU A 2 29.95 20.57 25.45
C LEU A 2 30.71 19.22 25.40
N CYS A 3 31.42 18.86 26.47
CA CYS A 3 32.14 17.60 26.57
C CYS A 3 31.46 16.69 27.60
N HIS A 4 31.38 15.40 27.28
CA HIS A 4 30.79 14.30 28.07
C HIS A 4 29.26 14.14 28.03
N LYS A 5 28.56 14.67 27.03
CA LYS A 5 27.19 14.22 26.71
C LYS A 5 27.19 13.27 25.53
N GLU A 6 26.92 12.00 25.79
CA GLU A 6 26.46 11.07 24.75
C GLU A 6 24.96 11.28 24.59
N GLU A 7 24.55 11.88 23.48
CA GLU A 7 23.15 11.92 23.08
C GLU A 7 22.95 10.93 21.94
N VAL A 8 22.08 9.94 22.16
CA VAL A 8 21.70 8.97 21.13
C VAL A 8 20.60 9.60 20.29
N VAL A 9 20.99 10.17 19.15
CA VAL A 9 20.05 10.66 18.15
C VAL A 9 19.53 9.47 17.35
N ARG A 10 18.22 9.25 17.36
CA ARG A 10 17.57 8.21 16.55
C ARG A 10 16.63 8.85 15.55
N THR A 11 16.55 8.23 14.37
CA THR A 11 15.63 8.59 13.30
C THR A 11 14.23 8.00 13.52
N GLU A 12 14.08 7.05 14.45
CA GLU A 12 12.83 6.30 14.66
C GLU A 12 12.37 6.35 16.13
N PRO A 13 11.04 6.39 16.39
CA PRO A 13 10.49 6.44 17.74
C PRO A 13 10.75 5.15 18.55
N PHE A 14 10.68 5.25 19.88
CA PHE A 14 10.83 4.11 20.80
C PHE A 14 9.58 3.23 20.77
N THR A 15 9.48 2.37 19.77
CA THR A 15 8.43 1.34 19.68
C THR A 15 9.07 -0.04 19.71
N ASP A 16 8.56 -0.93 20.56
CA ASP A 16 9.01 -2.34 20.66
C ASP A 16 8.54 -3.20 19.47
N GLU A 17 7.67 -2.66 18.60
CA GLU A 17 7.20 -3.32 17.38
C GLU A 17 8.21 -3.16 16.24
N LEU A 18 9.32 -3.89 16.34
CA LEU A 18 10.28 -3.98 15.25
C LEU A 18 9.73 -4.91 14.16
N VAL A 19 9.49 -4.36 12.98
CA VAL A 19 9.16 -5.15 11.78
C VAL A 19 10.38 -6.01 11.42
N PRO A 20 10.23 -7.35 11.28
CA PRO A 20 11.34 -8.20 10.86
C PRO A 20 11.94 -7.71 9.53
N ILE A 21 13.28 -7.66 9.43
CA ILE A 21 13.98 -7.09 8.26
C ILE A 21 13.52 -7.68 6.92
N ASN A 22 13.27 -8.99 6.89
CA ASN A 22 12.77 -9.68 5.69
C ASN A 22 11.38 -9.21 5.30
N LEU A 23 10.49 -8.96 6.27
CA LEU A 23 9.16 -8.43 6.03
C LEU A 23 9.24 -6.96 5.58
N ALA A 24 10.14 -6.16 6.18
CA ALA A 24 10.35 -4.77 5.80
C ALA A 24 10.87 -4.62 4.36
N ILE A 25 11.83 -5.45 3.94
CA ILE A 25 12.33 -5.47 2.56
C ILE A 25 11.21 -5.82 1.58
N VAL A 26 10.41 -6.84 1.88
CA VAL A 26 9.29 -7.25 1.02
C VAL A 26 8.22 -6.17 0.94
N ALA A 27 7.82 -5.58 2.06
CA ALA A 27 6.87 -4.48 2.11
C ALA A 27 7.35 -3.26 1.30
N SER A 28 8.63 -2.88 1.45
CA SER A 28 9.25 -1.81 0.66
C SER A 28 9.29 -2.15 -0.84
N THR A 29 9.62 -3.39 -1.19
CA THR A 29 9.66 -3.85 -2.58
C THR A 29 8.27 -3.72 -3.23
N ILE A 30 7.21 -4.14 -2.52
CA ILE A 30 5.82 -4.00 -2.97
C ILE A 30 5.44 -2.53 -3.11
N HIS A 31 5.77 -1.70 -2.13
CA HIS A 31 5.49 -0.26 -2.14
C HIS A 31 6.12 0.45 -3.35
N ASN A 32 7.35 0.05 -3.71
CA ASN A 32 8.06 0.56 -4.89
C ASN A 32 7.59 -0.07 -6.23
N GLY A 33 6.57 -0.94 -6.20
CA GLY A 33 6.07 -1.64 -7.39
C GLY A 33 7.08 -2.62 -8.00
N GLN A 34 8.02 -3.11 -7.19
CA GLN A 34 9.07 -4.05 -7.60
C GLN A 34 8.69 -5.49 -7.22
N GLY A 35 9.47 -6.45 -7.71
CA GLY A 35 9.33 -7.86 -7.36
C GLY A 35 10.63 -8.50 -6.89
N TYR A 36 10.62 -9.81 -6.68
CA TYR A 36 11.77 -10.59 -6.20
C TYR A 36 13.09 -10.30 -6.92
N SER A 37 13.07 -10.17 -8.25
CA SER A 37 14.28 -9.90 -9.05
C SER A 37 14.98 -8.60 -8.66
N ASN A 38 14.25 -7.60 -8.17
CA ASN A 38 14.85 -6.36 -7.69
C ASN A 38 15.62 -6.57 -6.37
N ILE A 39 15.08 -7.36 -5.44
CA ILE A 39 15.75 -7.73 -4.19
C ILE A 39 17.02 -8.52 -4.46
N GLU A 40 16.97 -9.45 -5.42
CA GLU A 40 18.12 -10.25 -5.84
C GLU A 40 19.24 -9.36 -6.40
N GLN A 41 18.91 -8.43 -7.30
CA GLN A 41 19.86 -7.46 -7.87
C GLN A 41 20.46 -6.53 -6.81
N PHE A 42 19.62 -6.02 -5.91
CA PHE A 42 20.06 -5.18 -4.80
C PHE A 42 21.02 -5.94 -3.89
N SER A 43 20.66 -7.18 -3.53
CA SER A 43 21.48 -8.03 -2.66
C SER A 43 22.83 -8.39 -3.31
N ALA A 44 22.82 -8.71 -4.60
CA ALA A 44 24.04 -8.99 -5.37
C ALA A 44 24.95 -7.77 -5.46
N SER A 45 24.39 -6.57 -5.64
CA SER A 45 25.15 -5.31 -5.71
C SER A 45 25.90 -5.01 -4.41
N LEU A 46 25.33 -5.40 -3.27
CA LEU A 46 25.91 -5.23 -1.95
C LEU A 46 26.73 -6.44 -1.46
N ASN A 47 26.81 -7.50 -2.28
CA ASN A 47 27.38 -8.80 -1.89
C ASN A 47 26.79 -9.35 -0.57
N MET A 48 25.47 -9.21 -0.39
CA MET A 48 24.72 -9.71 0.77
C MET A 48 23.88 -10.94 0.39
N PRO A 49 23.61 -11.85 1.34
CA PRO A 49 22.74 -12.98 1.09
C PRO A 49 21.31 -12.50 0.77
N CYS A 50 20.74 -13.05 -0.30
CA CYS A 50 19.35 -12.82 -0.68
C CYS A 50 18.44 -13.89 -0.09
N MET A 51 17.23 -13.50 0.33
CA MET A 51 16.18 -14.48 0.66
C MET A 51 15.82 -15.34 -0.55
N SER A 52 15.36 -16.56 -0.31
CA SER A 52 14.90 -17.45 -1.40
C SER A 52 13.53 -17.02 -1.93
N ASN A 53 13.26 -17.33 -3.20
CA ASN A 53 11.98 -17.01 -3.83
C ASN A 53 10.75 -17.57 -3.06
N PRO A 54 10.74 -18.83 -2.55
CA PRO A 54 9.61 -19.33 -1.76
C PRO A 54 9.36 -18.52 -0.48
N THR A 55 10.43 -18.06 0.17
CA THR A 55 10.34 -17.21 1.36
C THR A 55 9.76 -15.84 1.01
N TYR A 56 10.21 -15.26 -0.10
CA TYR A 56 9.67 -14.01 -0.62
C TYR A 56 8.16 -14.12 -0.88
N GLN A 57 7.70 -15.16 -1.58
CA GLN A 57 6.27 -15.30 -1.91
C GLN A 57 5.40 -15.40 -0.66
N LYS A 58 5.84 -16.18 0.34
CA LYS A 58 5.14 -16.29 1.62
C LYS A 58 5.00 -14.93 2.32
N LEU A 59 6.07 -14.15 2.37
CA LEU A 59 6.04 -12.82 2.99
C LEU A 59 5.25 -11.81 2.15
N HIS A 60 5.27 -11.95 0.82
CA HIS A 60 4.51 -11.11 -0.10
C HIS A 60 3.01 -11.31 0.11
N GLU A 61 2.56 -12.56 0.24
CA GLU A 61 1.18 -12.90 0.60
C GLU A 61 0.79 -12.34 1.98
N GLU A 62 1.67 -12.48 2.98
CA GLU A 62 1.43 -11.92 4.32
C GLU A 62 1.24 -10.39 4.29
N VAL A 63 2.09 -9.67 3.56
CA VAL A 63 1.96 -8.22 3.39
C VAL A 63 0.67 -7.88 2.62
N GLY A 64 0.34 -8.65 1.59
CA GLY A 64 -0.87 -8.47 0.79
C GLY A 64 -2.16 -8.58 1.62
N GLU A 65 -2.26 -9.59 2.48
CA GLU A 65 -3.43 -9.75 3.36
C GLU A 65 -3.54 -8.61 4.38
N LYS A 66 -2.43 -8.19 4.99
CA LYS A 66 -2.43 -7.03 5.91
C LYS A 66 -2.85 -5.75 5.20
N MET A 67 -2.31 -5.50 4.01
CA MET A 67 -2.65 -4.33 3.21
C MET A 67 -4.15 -4.32 2.85
N LYS A 68 -4.72 -5.48 2.53
CA LYS A 68 -6.14 -5.62 2.25
C LYS A 68 -7.01 -5.29 3.47
N CYS A 69 -6.64 -5.77 4.66
CA CYS A 69 -7.34 -5.42 5.90
C CYS A 69 -7.30 -3.91 6.16
N ILE A 70 -6.11 -3.31 6.09
CA ILE A 70 -5.93 -1.87 6.31
C ILE A 70 -6.73 -1.05 5.28
N ALA A 71 -6.70 -1.46 4.01
CA ALA A 71 -7.47 -0.80 2.96
C ALA A 71 -8.98 -0.91 3.19
N TRP A 72 -9.46 -2.05 3.69
CA TRP A 72 -10.87 -2.23 4.05
C TRP A 72 -11.29 -1.29 5.19
N ASP A 73 -10.50 -1.26 6.27
CA ASP A 73 -10.79 -0.42 7.43
C ASP A 73 -10.79 1.07 7.05
N ALA A 74 -9.80 1.51 6.26
CA ALA A 74 -9.73 2.88 5.75
C ALA A 74 -10.92 3.22 4.84
N THR A 75 -11.39 2.28 4.02
CA THR A 75 -12.57 2.48 3.17
C THR A 75 -13.84 2.59 4.02
N GLU A 76 -13.97 1.80 5.08
CA GLU A 76 -15.11 1.86 5.99
C GLU A 76 -15.16 3.21 6.75
N GLU A 77 -14.01 3.69 7.23
CA GLU A 77 -13.90 4.99 7.89
C GLU A 77 -14.24 6.15 6.93
N ALA A 78 -13.70 6.13 5.71
CA ALA A 78 -14.03 7.12 4.68
C ALA A 78 -15.52 7.12 4.34
N ALA A 79 -16.12 5.94 4.17
CA ALA A 79 -17.55 5.81 3.87
C ALA A 79 -18.45 6.40 4.98
N LYS A 80 -18.06 6.26 6.25
CA LYS A 80 -18.80 6.86 7.39
C LYS A 80 -18.72 8.38 7.36
N GLU A 81 -17.55 8.94 7.09
CA GLU A 81 -17.37 10.39 7.02
C GLU A 81 -18.12 10.99 5.82
N GLU A 82 -18.05 10.36 4.65
CA GLU A 82 -18.80 10.80 3.46
C GLU A 82 -20.32 10.74 3.69
N ALA A 83 -20.81 9.67 4.33
CA ALA A 83 -22.23 9.54 4.66
C ALA A 83 -22.70 10.67 5.60
N LYS A 84 -21.85 11.09 6.55
CA LYS A 84 -22.14 12.21 7.44
C LYS A 84 -22.18 13.54 6.69
N ILE A 85 -21.22 13.80 5.81
CA ILE A 85 -21.18 15.02 4.98
C ILE A 85 -22.40 15.10 4.07
N ALA A 86 -22.79 14.01 3.42
CA ALA A 86 -23.99 13.97 2.57
C ALA A 86 -25.28 14.24 3.37
N LEU A 87 -25.37 13.77 4.61
CA LEU A 87 -26.48 14.09 5.50
C LEU A 87 -26.51 15.60 5.86
N GLU A 88 -25.36 16.20 6.15
CA GLU A 88 -25.22 17.62 6.47
C GLU A 88 -25.58 18.53 5.28
N ASN A 89 -25.24 18.12 4.06
CA ASN A 89 -25.55 18.85 2.82
C ASN A 89 -27.00 18.67 2.36
N GLY A 90 -27.74 17.73 2.94
CA GLY A 90 -29.11 17.40 2.52
C GLY A 90 -29.16 16.53 1.26
N ASP A 91 -28.03 15.94 0.87
CA ASP A 91 -27.89 15.01 -0.25
C ASP A 91 -28.37 13.61 0.18
N VAL A 92 -29.68 13.52 0.42
CA VAL A 92 -30.34 12.30 0.89
C VAL A 92 -31.42 11.83 -0.08
N SER A 93 -31.54 10.51 -0.23
CA SER A 93 -32.63 9.89 -0.97
C SER A 93 -33.97 10.16 -0.29
N LYS A 94 -35.08 9.84 -0.99
CA LYS A 94 -36.45 9.93 -0.45
C LYS A 94 -36.65 9.13 0.84
N ASP A 95 -35.83 8.10 1.05
CA ASP A 95 -35.85 7.24 2.24
C ASP A 95 -34.83 7.68 3.33
N GLY A 96 -34.17 8.84 3.17
CA GLY A 96 -33.21 9.37 4.14
C GLY A 96 -31.80 8.76 4.08
N ILE A 97 -31.50 8.00 3.02
CA ILE A 97 -30.19 7.38 2.81
C ILE A 97 -29.23 8.42 2.21
N PRO A 98 -28.05 8.67 2.79
CA PRO A 98 -27.05 9.58 2.22
C PRO A 98 -26.62 9.15 0.82
N MET A 99 -26.61 10.09 -0.12
CA MET A 99 -26.24 9.87 -1.51
C MET A 99 -24.85 10.46 -1.74
N ILE A 100 -23.89 9.61 -2.10
CA ILE A 100 -22.53 10.02 -2.39
C ILE A 100 -22.32 9.91 -3.90
N SER A 101 -22.07 11.04 -4.56
CA SER A 101 -21.69 11.08 -5.98
C SER A 101 -20.22 10.69 -6.12
N VAL A 102 -19.97 9.68 -6.96
CA VAL A 102 -18.62 9.22 -7.29
C VAL A 102 -18.40 9.28 -8.80
N VAL A 103 -17.29 9.86 -9.21
CA VAL A 103 -16.78 9.78 -10.57
C VAL A 103 -15.77 8.65 -10.63
N VAL A 104 -15.99 7.73 -11.57
CA VAL A 104 -15.15 6.53 -11.71
C VAL A 104 -14.49 6.56 -13.07
N ASP A 105 -13.16 6.63 -13.09
CA ASP A 105 -12.35 6.43 -14.30
C ASP A 105 -11.63 5.09 -14.22
N GLY A 106 -11.75 4.28 -15.27
CA GLY A 106 -11.21 2.93 -15.33
C GLY A 106 -10.18 2.79 -16.43
N ALA A 107 -8.98 2.36 -16.09
CA ALA A 107 -7.90 2.11 -17.04
C ALA A 107 -7.55 0.63 -17.10
N TRP A 108 -7.55 0.05 -18.31
CA TRP A 108 -7.01 -1.28 -18.58
C TRP A 108 -5.75 -1.18 -19.41
N SER A 109 -4.59 -1.40 -18.77
CA SER A 109 -3.31 -1.30 -19.46
C SER A 109 -3.19 -2.38 -20.55
N LYS A 110 -2.86 -1.97 -21.77
CA LYS A 110 -2.56 -2.86 -22.89
C LYS A 110 -1.09 -2.67 -23.26
N ARG A 111 -0.27 -3.72 -23.11
CA ARG A 111 1.14 -3.70 -23.56
C ARG A 111 1.20 -4.18 -25.01
N SER A 112 1.82 -3.37 -25.87
CA SER A 112 1.89 -3.59 -27.32
C SER A 112 3.11 -4.38 -27.81
N TYR A 113 3.94 -4.95 -26.93
CA TYR A 113 5.13 -5.68 -27.37
C TYR A 113 4.75 -7.06 -27.97
N ARG A 114 4.69 -7.12 -29.31
CA ARG A 114 4.60 -8.30 -30.19
C ARG A 114 3.37 -9.22 -30.07
N SER A 115 2.75 -9.32 -28.91
CA SER A 115 1.43 -9.95 -28.73
C SER A 115 0.57 -8.96 -27.96
N ASN A 116 -0.66 -8.68 -28.43
CA ASN A 116 -1.64 -7.83 -27.76
C ASN A 116 -1.97 -8.37 -26.36
N TYR A 117 -1.12 -8.08 -25.37
CA TYR A 117 -1.24 -8.60 -24.02
C TYR A 117 -2.06 -7.60 -23.19
N ASN A 118 -3.24 -8.04 -22.78
CA ASN A 118 -4.04 -7.31 -21.80
C ASN A 118 -3.41 -7.54 -20.42
N ALA A 119 -3.26 -6.49 -19.63
CA ALA A 119 -2.89 -6.64 -18.23
C ALA A 119 -3.92 -7.56 -17.52
N LEU A 120 -3.44 -8.42 -16.62
CA LEU A 120 -4.31 -9.26 -15.79
C LEU A 120 -5.03 -8.44 -14.70
N SER A 121 -4.65 -7.18 -14.53
CA SER A 121 -5.22 -6.24 -13.57
C SER A 121 -5.55 -4.91 -14.26
N GLY A 122 -6.70 -4.34 -13.91
CA GLY A 122 -7.08 -2.97 -14.23
C GLY A 122 -6.81 -2.03 -13.06
N VAL A 123 -6.78 -0.73 -13.34
CA VAL A 123 -6.77 0.32 -12.31
C VAL A 123 -8.10 1.05 -12.39
N VAL A 124 -8.69 1.33 -11.23
CA VAL A 124 -9.86 2.21 -11.12
C VAL A 124 -9.49 3.39 -10.24
N SER A 125 -9.75 4.59 -10.75
CA SER A 125 -9.63 5.84 -10.02
C SER A 125 -11.04 6.28 -9.65
N ILE A 126 -11.29 6.34 -8.35
CA ILE A 126 -12.57 6.83 -7.81
C ILE A 126 -12.28 8.19 -7.20
N THR A 127 -12.97 9.22 -7.70
CA THR A 127 -12.87 10.59 -7.19
C THR A 127 -14.24 11.11 -6.80
N HIS A 128 -14.30 11.81 -5.67
CA HIS A 128 -15.49 12.55 -5.24
C HIS A 128 -15.56 13.87 -6.00
N GLU A 129 -16.76 14.27 -6.40
CA GLU A 129 -17.04 15.59 -6.99
C GLU A 129 -17.28 16.64 -5.91
#